data_AF-A0A9X8VEU3-F1
#
_entry.id   AF-A0A9X8VEU3-F1
#
_cell.length_a   1.000
_cell.length_b   1.000
_cell.length_c   1.000
_cell.angle_alpha   90.00
_cell.angle_beta   90.00
_cell.angle_gamma   90.00
#
_symmetry.space_group_name_H-M   'P 1'
#
loop_
_entity.id
_entity.type
_entity.pdbx_description
1 polymer ?
#
loop_
_entity_poly.entity_id
_entity_poly.type
_entity_poly.pdbx_seq_one_letter_code
_entity_poly.pdbx_strand_id
1 'polypeptide(L)'
;HHLGHDYVKRSSGHRIFALDADSGKVLASELTDEVPIGLLLDERSQRLYVANRKGVRVDHGAGTLTVFDAKTLKRLQTVDLPPHPNSLALDPKGDALFVTVKNDGASTKAGKPESVVRIQLHSN
;
A
#
# COMPACT_ATOMS: atom_id res chain seq x y z
N HIS A 1 -21.92 -18.03 -14.89
CA HIS A 1 -20.70 -17.45 -15.49
C HIS A 1 -21.10 -16.55 -16.65
N HIS A 2 -21.26 -15.25 -16.42
CA HIS A 2 -21.97 -14.35 -17.36
C HIS A 2 -21.07 -13.37 -18.12
N LEU A 3 -19.74 -13.57 -18.11
CA LEU A 3 -18.81 -12.69 -18.81
C LEU A 3 -17.77 -13.58 -19.50
N GLY A 4 -18.08 -14.01 -20.72
CA GLY A 4 -17.22 -14.80 -21.60
C GLY A 4 -16.02 -14.01 -22.11
N HIS A 5 -15.27 -13.39 -21.21
CA HIS A 5 -14.03 -12.68 -21.50
C HIS A 5 -12.89 -13.36 -20.76
N ASP A 6 -11.91 -13.84 -21.53
CA ASP A 6 -10.64 -14.26 -20.99
C ASP A 6 -9.92 -13.03 -20.41
N TYR A 7 -9.77 -13.00 -19.08
CA TYR A 7 -9.03 -11.94 -18.41
C TYR A 7 -7.54 -12.15 -18.60
N VAL A 8 -6.97 -11.52 -19.62
CA VAL A 8 -5.52 -11.49 -19.82
C VAL A 8 -4.93 -10.37 -18.96
N LYS A 9 -4.00 -10.72 -18.07
CA LYS A 9 -3.22 -9.74 -17.28
C LYS A 9 -2.49 -8.80 -18.24
N ARG A 10 -2.99 -7.57 -18.41
CA ARG A 10 -2.46 -6.58 -19.37
C ARG A 10 -1.22 -5.84 -18.89
N SER A 11 -0.84 -5.95 -17.62
CA SER A 11 0.26 -5.19 -17.04
C SER A 11 0.95 -5.98 -15.93
N SER A 12 2.21 -5.64 -15.63
CA SER A 12 2.98 -6.25 -14.53
C SER A 12 2.26 -6.18 -13.16
N GLY A 13 1.26 -5.30 -12.99
CA GLY A 13 0.61 -5.01 -11.72
C GLY A 13 1.50 -4.14 -10.83
N HIS A 14 1.26 -4.20 -9.51
CA HIS A 14 2.17 -3.72 -8.46
C HIS A 14 2.78 -2.34 -8.76
N ARG A 15 1.93 -1.35 -8.98
CA ARG A 15 2.33 -0.01 -9.37
C ARG A 15 1.40 1.05 -8.79
N ILE A 16 1.95 2.24 -8.61
CA ILE A 16 1.19 3.49 -8.57
C ILE A 16 1.30 4.16 -9.93
N PHE A 17 0.26 4.87 -10.33
CA PHE A 17 0.29 5.68 -11.53
C PHE A 17 -0.61 6.90 -11.36
N ALA A 18 -0.20 8.00 -11.97
CA ALA A 18 -1.02 9.18 -12.13
C ALA A 18 -1.68 9.13 -13.51
N LEU A 19 -2.93 9.55 -13.57
CA LEU A 19 -3.70 9.63 -14.80
C LEU A 19 -4.26 11.04 -14.96
N ASP A 20 -4.36 11.48 -16.20
CA ASP A 20 -5.20 12.62 -16.56
C ASP A 20 -6.66 12.22 -16.36
N ALA A 21 -7.39 12.97 -15.53
CA ALA A 21 -8.72 12.57 -15.08
C ALA A 21 -9.75 12.57 -16.22
N ASP A 22 -9.57 13.43 -17.22
CA ASP A 22 -10.52 13.60 -18.32
C ASP A 22 -10.29 12.57 -19.43
N SER A 23 -9.04 12.32 -19.80
CA SER A 23 -8.67 11.42 -20.90
C SER A 23 -8.30 10.00 -20.46
N GLY A 24 -8.04 9.78 -19.18
CA GLY A 24 -7.51 8.52 -18.66
C GLY A 24 -6.07 8.22 -19.07
N LYS A 25 -5.38 9.18 -19.70
CA LYS A 25 -3.98 9.03 -20.13
C LYS A 25 -3.08 8.88 -18.91
N VAL A 26 -2.25 7.84 -18.88
CA VAL A 26 -1.22 7.68 -17.85
C VAL A 26 -0.16 8.77 -18.00
N LEU A 27 0.04 9.56 -16.95
CA LEU A 27 0.98 10.67 -16.89
C LEU A 27 2.32 10.26 -16.28
N ALA A 28 2.29 9.38 -15.28
CA ALA A 28 3.46 8.82 -14.62
C ALA A 28 3.12 7.45 -14.04
N SER A 29 4.10 6.57 -13.89
CA SER A 29 3.92 5.26 -13.27
C SER A 29 5.21 4.82 -12.60
N GLU A 30 5.09 4.25 -11.41
CA GLU A 30 6.21 3.69 -10.65
C GLU A 30 5.80 2.38 -10.01
N LEU A 31 6.77 1.46 -9.85
CA LEU A 31 6.49 0.17 -9.21
C LEU A 31 6.29 0.36 -7.70
N THR A 32 5.35 -0.39 -7.14
CA THR A 32 5.21 -0.64 -5.70
C THR A 32 5.88 -1.96 -5.34
N ASP A 33 5.75 -2.39 -4.10
CA ASP A 33 5.96 -3.80 -3.79
C ASP A 33 4.68 -4.61 -4.12
N GLU A 34 4.74 -5.92 -3.91
CA GLU A 34 3.70 -6.84 -4.32
C GLU A 34 2.40 -6.69 -3.52
N VAL A 35 1.28 -6.89 -4.21
CA VAL A 35 -0.09 -6.82 -3.65
C VAL A 35 -0.34 -5.49 -2.90
N PRO A 36 -0.20 -4.33 -3.58
CA PRO A 36 -0.63 -3.05 -3.00
C PRO A 36 -2.14 -3.07 -2.77
N ILE A 37 -2.58 -2.60 -1.61
CA ILE A 37 -4.01 -2.66 -1.20
C ILE A 37 -4.56 -1.36 -0.63
N GLY A 38 -3.71 -0.53 -0.03
CA GLY A 38 -4.09 0.76 0.54
C GLY A 38 -3.17 1.86 0.05
N LEU A 39 -3.73 3.05 -0.18
CA LEU A 39 -3.01 4.25 -0.59
C LEU A 39 -3.53 5.45 0.21
N LEU A 40 -2.62 6.30 0.70
CA LEU A 40 -2.95 7.51 1.44
C LEU A 40 -2.02 8.65 1.03
N LEU A 41 -2.60 9.82 0.73
CA LEU A 41 -1.86 11.04 0.45
C LEU A 41 -1.74 11.89 1.73
N ASP A 42 -0.53 12.26 2.09
CA ASP A 42 -0.23 13.35 3.01
C ASP A 42 0.19 14.58 2.19
N GLU A 43 -0.77 15.47 1.97
CA GLU A 43 -0.57 16.70 1.21
C GLU A 43 0.43 17.64 1.88
N ARG A 44 0.48 17.64 3.22
CA ARG A 44 1.33 18.56 3.98
C ARG A 44 2.80 18.24 3.77
N SER A 45 3.16 16.95 3.82
CA SER A 45 4.55 16.50 3.63
C SER A 45 4.88 16.11 2.18
N GLN A 46 3.91 16.17 1.26
CA GLN A 46 4.03 15.70 -0.12
C GLN A 46 4.49 14.23 -0.18
N ARG A 47 3.82 13.38 0.61
CA ARG A 47 4.10 11.94 0.68
C ARG A 47 2.88 11.13 0.28
N LEU A 48 3.13 10.05 -0.45
CA LEU A 48 2.12 9.04 -0.78
C LEU A 48 2.53 7.72 -0.14
N TYR A 49 1.70 7.21 0.76
CA TYR A 49 1.91 5.97 1.48
C TYR A 49 1.14 4.84 0.81
N VAL A 50 1.81 3.71 0.55
CA VAL A 50 1.19 2.53 -0.06
C VAL A 50 1.43 1.31 0.81
N ALA A 51 0.36 0.70 1.32
CA ALA A 51 0.43 -0.57 2.03
C ALA A 51 0.46 -1.73 1.03
N ASN A 52 1.51 -2.55 1.11
CA ASN A 52 1.72 -3.72 0.27
C ASN A 52 1.66 -4.98 1.12
N ARG A 53 0.77 -5.92 0.78
CA ARG A 53 0.64 -7.16 1.55
C ARG A 53 1.79 -8.13 1.34
N LYS A 54 2.46 -8.08 0.18
CA LYS A 54 3.50 -9.04 -0.25
C LYS A 54 3.10 -10.50 0.00
N GLY A 55 1.93 -10.87 -0.52
CA GLY A 55 1.40 -12.23 -0.47
C GLY A 55 -0.09 -12.29 -0.16
N VAL A 56 -0.73 -13.36 -0.62
CA VAL A 56 -2.14 -13.68 -0.35
C VAL A 56 -2.20 -15.13 0.12
N ARG A 57 -2.77 -15.37 1.31
CA ARG A 57 -2.90 -16.71 1.91
C ARG A 57 -1.55 -17.45 2.06
N VAL A 58 -0.50 -16.71 2.43
CA VAL A 58 0.82 -17.26 2.75
C VAL A 58 0.93 -17.53 4.25
N ASP A 59 1.73 -18.52 4.65
CA ASP A 59 1.91 -18.84 6.08
C ASP A 59 2.72 -17.77 6.81
N HIS A 60 3.70 -17.15 6.15
CA HIS A 60 4.52 -16.07 6.70
C HIS A 60 4.44 -14.84 5.79
N GLY A 61 3.80 -13.78 6.28
CA GLY A 61 3.66 -12.52 5.55
C GLY A 61 4.88 -11.61 5.70
N ALA A 62 5.28 -10.96 4.61
CA ALA A 62 6.45 -10.06 4.57
C ALA A 62 6.08 -8.66 4.04
N GLY A 63 4.88 -8.19 4.40
CA GLY A 63 4.30 -6.94 3.93
C GLY A 63 5.15 -5.70 4.23
N THR A 64 4.93 -4.65 3.46
CA THR A 64 5.70 -3.39 3.51
C THR A 64 4.79 -2.18 3.41
N LEU A 65 5.28 -1.05 3.90
CA LEU A 65 4.76 0.28 3.60
C LEU A 65 5.77 0.99 2.69
N THR A 66 5.39 1.31 1.45
CA THR A 66 6.22 2.12 0.55
C THR A 66 5.80 3.58 0.62
N VAL A 67 6.77 4.48 0.75
CA VAL A 67 6.57 5.93 0.75
C VAL A 67 7.10 6.48 -0.56
N PHE A 68 6.28 7.25 -1.25
CA PHE A 68 6.63 7.93 -2.49
C PHE A 68 6.53 9.44 -2.32
N ASP A 69 7.29 10.17 -3.13
CA ASP A 69 7.08 11.59 -3.35
C ASP A 69 5.77 11.78 -4.12
N ALA A 70 4.83 12.54 -3.56
CA ALA A 70 3.49 12.64 -4.12
C ALA A 70 3.45 13.34 -5.49
N LYS A 71 4.43 14.18 -5.79
CA LYS A 71 4.49 14.97 -7.03
C LYS A 71 5.15 14.21 -8.17
N THR A 72 6.24 13.50 -7.88
CA THR A 72 7.06 12.82 -8.89
C THR A 72 6.83 11.32 -8.95
N LEU A 73 6.09 10.77 -7.98
CA LEU A 73 5.91 9.34 -7.72
C LEU A 73 7.21 8.59 -7.42
N LYS A 74 8.35 9.27 -7.22
CA LYS A 74 9.62 8.62 -6.90
C LYS A 74 9.53 7.93 -5.54
N ARG A 75 10.01 6.68 -5.47
CA ARG A 75 10.11 5.95 -4.20
C ARG A 75 11.12 6.63 -3.28
N LEU A 76 10.67 7.02 -2.09
CA LEU A 76 11.49 7.65 -1.06
C LEU A 76 11.96 6.63 -0.02
N GLN A 77 11.09 5.69 0.35
CA GLN A 77 11.39 4.70 1.38
C GLN A 77 10.53 3.45 1.21
N THR A 78 11.05 2.31 1.66
CA THR A 78 10.26 1.11 1.98
C THR A 78 10.49 0.77 3.44
N VAL A 79 9.41 0.52 4.17
CA VAL A 79 9.42 0.10 5.58
C VAL A 79 8.86 -1.30 5.67
N ASP A 80 9.58 -2.23 6.30
CA ASP A 80 9.05 -3.55 6.61
C ASP A 80 7.93 -3.44 7.64
N LEU A 81 6.78 -4.03 7.34
CA LEU A 81 5.58 -3.95 8.17
C LEU A 81 4.80 -5.28 8.11
N PRO A 82 5.39 -6.40 8.57
CA PRO A 82 4.75 -7.70 8.52
C PRO A 82 3.56 -7.82 9.49
N PRO A 83 2.61 -8.74 9.25
CA PRO A 83 2.59 -9.65 8.11
C PRO A 83 1.97 -9.00 6.86
N HIS A 84 0.79 -8.38 6.98
CA HIS A 84 0.02 -7.86 5.86
C HIS A 84 -0.61 -6.49 6.18
N PRO A 85 0.09 -5.38 5.94
CA PRO A 85 -0.48 -4.05 6.13
C PRO A 85 -1.62 -3.85 5.13
N ASN A 86 -2.65 -3.11 5.54
CA ASN A 86 -3.89 -3.01 4.77
C ASN A 86 -4.40 -1.58 4.64
N SER A 87 -5.23 -1.12 5.58
CA SER A 87 -5.80 0.22 5.57
C SER A 87 -4.91 1.21 6.31
N LEU A 88 -4.92 2.46 5.89
CA LEU A 88 -4.15 3.55 6.48
C LEU A 88 -5.06 4.71 6.90
N ALA A 89 -4.69 5.44 7.94
CA ALA A 89 -5.29 6.71 8.34
C ALA A 89 -4.20 7.67 8.83
N LEU A 90 -4.30 8.95 8.46
CA LEU A 90 -3.37 10.00 8.86
C LEU A 90 -4.03 10.86 9.94
N ASP A 91 -3.31 11.15 11.02
CA ASP A 91 -3.73 12.16 12.00
C ASP A 91 -3.93 13.50 11.27
N PRO A 92 -5.02 14.25 11.51
CA PRO A 92 -5.19 15.60 10.97
C PRO A 92 -4.00 16.55 11.17
N LYS A 93 -3.19 16.35 12.23
CA LYS A 93 -1.96 17.13 12.46
C LYS A 93 -0.80 16.70 11.56
N GLY A 94 -0.85 15.53 10.95
CA GLY A 94 0.20 14.98 10.10
C GLY A 94 1.42 14.47 10.87
N ASP A 95 1.29 14.20 12.17
CA ASP A 95 2.37 13.69 13.03
C ASP A 95 2.27 12.19 13.29
N ALA A 96 1.17 11.53 12.90
CA ALA A 96 1.03 10.09 13.02
C ALA A 96 0.29 9.47 11.83
N LEU A 97 0.81 8.33 11.36
CA LEU A 97 0.14 7.43 10.43
C LEU A 97 -0.28 6.17 11.18
N PHE A 98 -1.54 5.78 11.06
CA PHE A 98 -2.07 4.53 11.60
C PHE A 98 -2.24 3.53 10.46
N VAL A 99 -1.79 2.29 10.66
CA VAL A 99 -1.90 1.22 9.67
C VAL A 99 -2.46 -0.02 10.32
N THR A 100 -3.57 -0.55 9.79
CA THR A 100 -4.08 -1.87 10.20
C THR A 100 -3.19 -2.95 9.60
N VAL A 101 -2.79 -3.93 10.40
CA VAL A 101 -1.96 -5.05 9.97
C VAL A 101 -2.72 -6.36 10.20
N LYS A 102 -3.01 -7.05 9.10
CA LYS A 102 -3.72 -8.33 9.10
C LYS A 102 -2.77 -9.49 9.36
N ASN A 103 -3.32 -10.54 9.93
CA ASN A 103 -2.61 -11.80 10.15
C ASN A 103 -2.24 -12.49 8.85
N ASP A 104 -1.10 -13.17 8.86
CA ASP A 104 -0.77 -14.22 7.89
C ASP A 104 -1.43 -15.56 8.28
N GLY A 105 -1.16 -16.59 7.49
CA GLY A 105 -1.72 -17.93 7.70
C GLY A 105 -1.32 -18.51 9.06
N ALA A 106 -0.05 -18.41 9.46
CA ALA A 106 0.43 -18.92 10.74
C ALA A 106 -0.22 -18.19 11.92
N SER A 107 -0.30 -16.87 11.89
CA SER A 107 -0.91 -16.07 12.96
C SER A 107 -2.41 -16.31 13.07
N THR A 108 -3.09 -16.53 11.95
CA THR A 108 -4.52 -16.90 11.92
C THR A 108 -4.74 -18.28 12.55
N LYS A 109 -3.96 -19.30 12.16
CA LYS A 109 -4.02 -20.65 12.73
C LYS A 109 -3.75 -20.65 14.25
N ALA A 110 -2.86 -19.77 14.70
CA ALA A 110 -2.52 -19.59 16.11
C ALA A 110 -3.51 -18.72 16.90
N GLY A 111 -4.59 -18.21 16.27
CA GLY A 111 -5.59 -17.39 16.94
C GLY A 111 -5.08 -16.03 17.44
N LYS A 112 -4.02 -15.49 16.84
CA LYS A 112 -3.49 -14.17 17.23
C LYS A 112 -4.45 -13.05 16.82
N PRO A 113 -4.54 -11.94 17.57
CA PRO A 113 -5.28 -10.78 17.12
C PRO A 113 -4.57 -10.08 15.97
N GLU A 114 -5.33 -9.48 15.05
CA GLU A 114 -4.80 -8.46 14.13
C GLU A 114 -4.37 -7.22 14.93
N SER A 115 -3.51 -6.39 14.35
CA SER A 115 -2.95 -5.23 15.06
C SER A 115 -3.13 -3.92 14.28
N VAL A 116 -2.92 -2.81 14.98
CA VAL A 116 -2.80 -1.48 14.37
C VAL A 116 -1.47 -0.90 14.82
N VAL A 117 -0.68 -0.41 13.86
CA VAL A 117 0.59 0.27 14.13
C VAL A 117 0.37 1.78 14.05
N ARG A 118 0.84 2.51 15.06
CA ARG A 118 1.01 3.97 15.02
C ARG A 118 2.45 4.29 14.65
N ILE A 119 2.65 4.92 13.50
CA ILE A 119 3.96 5.37 13.00
C ILE A 119 4.05 6.86 13.29
N GLN A 120 5.02 7.27 14.11
CA GLN A 120 5.33 8.67 14.32
C GLN A 120 5.95 9.24 13.05
N LEU A 121 5.39 10.33 12.54
CA LEU A 121 5.94 11.09 11.43
C LEU A 121 6.73 12.28 11.98
N HIS A 122 7.79 12.63 11.27
CA HIS A 122 8.61 13.81 11.55
C HIS A 122 8.51 14.75 10.36
N SER A 123 8.26 16.03 10.64
CA SER A 123 8.43 17.07 9.64
C SER A 123 9.94 17.26 9.40
N ASN A 124 10.37 17.12 8.15
CA ASN A 124 11.68 17.61 7.73
C ASN A 124 11.65 19.13 7.56
#